data_AF-A0A1U9P6G7-F1
#
_entry.id   AF-A0A1U9P6G7-F1
#
_cell.length_a   1.000
_cell.length_b   1.000
_cell.length_c   1.000
_cell.angle_alpha   90.00
_cell.angle_beta   90.00
_cell.angle_gamma   90.00
#
_symmetry.space_group_name_H-M   'P 1'
#
loop_
_entity.id
_entity.type
_entity.pdbx_description
1 polymer ?
#
loop_
_entity_poly.entity_id
_entity_poly.type
_entity_poly.pdbx_seq_one_letter_code
_entity_poly.pdbx_strand_id
1 'polypeptide(L)'
;MSAVALTVVIGLAGPASASDEYRCTAYQHIELPTSGFNTDITSRVCVWRNFSGKVRASASFSWQEGGGGKFNRLLLSTRLEKNDVMKAGAVCNYKNAVNADDGGGGYVCWTPWTSVPAGGITGDAGLLYDLADDGKGDLLWNLGGSPSL
;
A
#
# COMPACT_ATOMS: atom_id res chain seq x y z
N MET A 1 -34.34 45.00 41.20
CA MET A 1 -33.14 44.15 41.04
C MET A 1 -33.62 42.84 40.43
N SER A 2 -33.45 42.64 39.11
CA SER A 2 -33.81 41.38 38.44
C SER A 2 -32.54 40.68 37.99
N ALA A 3 -32.28 39.50 38.53
CA ALA A 3 -31.21 38.61 38.10
C ALA A 3 -31.80 37.58 37.13
N VAL A 4 -31.31 37.55 35.89
CA VAL A 4 -31.63 36.51 34.90
C VAL A 4 -30.53 35.45 35.01
N ALA A 5 -30.92 34.22 35.37
CA ALA A 5 -30.03 33.08 35.48
C ALA A 5 -29.63 32.59 34.07
N LEU A 6 -28.31 32.52 33.82
CA LEU A 6 -27.72 31.91 32.64
C LEU A 6 -27.56 30.41 32.87
N THR A 7 -28.38 29.60 32.19
CA THR A 7 -28.26 28.14 32.18
C THR A 7 -27.10 27.74 31.27
N VAL A 8 -26.01 27.23 31.83
CA VAL A 8 -24.90 26.65 31.06
C VAL A 8 -25.34 25.30 30.52
N VAL A 9 -25.52 25.20 29.21
CA VAL A 9 -25.69 23.91 28.52
C VAL A 9 -24.31 23.27 28.41
N ILE A 10 -23.99 22.36 29.32
CA ILE A 10 -22.80 21.51 29.22
C ILE A 10 -23.11 20.46 28.14
N GLY A 11 -22.71 20.74 26.91
CA GLY A 11 -22.70 19.73 25.85
C GLY A 11 -21.76 18.60 26.24
N LEU A 12 -22.29 17.40 26.45
CA LEU A 12 -21.51 16.18 26.62
C LEU A 12 -20.71 15.96 25.34
N ALA A 13 -19.39 16.17 25.38
CA ALA A 13 -18.51 15.73 24.32
C ALA A 13 -18.63 14.20 24.22
N GLY A 14 -19.39 13.71 23.24
CA GLY A 14 -19.39 12.30 22.89
C GLY A 14 -17.97 11.88 22.53
N PRO A 15 -17.58 10.62 22.78
CA PRO A 15 -16.27 10.14 22.36
C PRO A 15 -16.14 10.34 20.85
N ALA A 16 -15.14 11.11 20.43
CA ALA A 16 -14.76 11.17 19.02
C ALA A 16 -14.42 9.74 18.60
N SER A 17 -15.31 9.12 17.83
CA SER A 17 -15.05 7.80 17.27
C SER A 17 -13.92 7.98 16.27
N ALA A 18 -12.70 7.63 16.67
CA ALA A 18 -11.55 7.60 15.78
C ALA A 18 -11.79 6.49 14.76
N SER A 19 -12.41 6.84 13.63
CA SER A 19 -12.54 5.93 12.50
C SER A 19 -11.16 5.64 11.93
N ASP A 20 -11.01 4.46 11.32
CA ASP A 20 -9.79 4.14 10.59
C ASP A 20 -9.53 5.22 9.52
N GLU A 21 -8.37 5.86 9.61
CA GLU A 21 -7.95 6.87 8.66
C GLU A 21 -7.03 6.20 7.64
N TYR A 22 -7.22 6.49 6.36
CA TYR A 22 -6.28 6.05 5.34
C TYR A 22 -6.06 7.10 4.25
N ARG A 23 -4.89 7.04 3.63
CA ARG A 23 -4.50 7.84 2.48
C ARG A 23 -3.82 6.94 1.47
N CYS A 24 -4.14 7.13 0.20
CA CYS A 24 -3.63 6.30 -0.88
C CYS A 24 -3.18 7.15 -2.06
N THR A 25 -2.26 6.61 -2.85
CA THR A 25 -1.96 7.12 -4.19
C THR A 25 -3.16 6.93 -5.13
N ALA A 26 -3.08 7.49 -6.34
CA ALA A 26 -3.81 6.94 -7.48
C ALA A 26 -3.33 5.50 -7.78
N TYR A 27 -4.09 4.75 -8.57
CA TYR A 27 -3.56 3.52 -9.15
C TYR A 27 -2.38 3.85 -10.07
N GLN A 28 -1.40 2.96 -10.06
CA GLN A 28 -0.18 3.04 -10.86
C GLN A 28 -0.09 1.75 -11.67
N HIS A 29 0.42 1.86 -12.90
CA HIS A 29 0.41 0.78 -13.87
C HIS A 29 1.78 0.67 -14.52
N ILE A 30 2.19 -0.56 -14.84
CA ILE A 30 3.32 -0.84 -15.71
C ILE A 30 2.95 -1.98 -16.65
N GLU A 31 3.31 -1.85 -17.92
CA GLU A 31 3.24 -2.91 -18.91
C GLU A 31 4.65 -3.50 -19.06
N LEU A 32 4.80 -4.81 -18.85
CA LEU A 32 6.09 -5.50 -18.87
C LEU A 32 6.24 -6.30 -20.18
N PRO A 33 7.39 -6.21 -20.87
CA PRO A 33 7.59 -6.83 -22.18
C PRO A 33 7.86 -8.35 -22.06
N THR A 34 6.86 -9.10 -21.62
CA THR A 34 6.92 -10.55 -21.41
C THR A 34 6.71 -11.32 -22.72
N SER A 35 7.07 -12.61 -22.74
CA SER A 35 6.78 -13.48 -23.88
C SER A 35 5.28 -13.59 -24.17
N GLY A 36 4.89 -13.48 -25.44
CA GLY A 36 3.48 -13.47 -25.86
C GLY A 36 2.87 -12.07 -25.70
N PHE A 37 1.74 -11.99 -25.00
CA PHE A 37 1.15 -10.72 -24.58
C PHE A 37 1.93 -10.12 -23.39
N ASN A 38 1.91 -8.79 -23.25
CA ASN A 38 2.69 -8.08 -22.25
C ASN A 38 1.97 -8.07 -20.90
N THR A 39 2.57 -8.56 -19.82
CA THR A 39 1.90 -8.55 -18.52
C THR A 39 1.72 -7.12 -18.01
N ASP A 40 0.47 -6.71 -17.82
CA ASP A 40 0.10 -5.49 -17.14
C ASP A 40 0.03 -5.72 -15.63
N ILE A 41 0.68 -4.84 -14.86
CA ILE A 41 0.59 -4.84 -13.40
C ILE A 41 -0.01 -3.51 -12.94
N THR A 42 -1.03 -3.59 -12.09
CA THR A 42 -1.64 -2.44 -11.42
C THR A 42 -1.44 -2.54 -9.92
N SER A 43 -1.05 -1.42 -9.31
CA SER A 43 -0.78 -1.32 -7.88
C SER A 43 -1.20 0.04 -7.32
N ARG A 44 -1.40 0.10 -6.01
CA ARG A 44 -1.77 1.30 -5.26
C ARG A 44 -1.15 1.23 -3.89
N VAL A 45 -0.46 2.30 -3.48
CA VAL A 45 0.16 2.37 -2.17
C VAL A 45 -0.75 3.16 -1.23
N CYS A 46 -0.97 2.63 -0.03
CA CYS A 46 -1.76 3.27 1.00
C CYS A 46 -1.06 3.21 2.35
N VAL A 47 -1.42 4.17 3.21
CA VAL A 47 -1.08 4.20 4.63
C VAL A 47 -2.37 4.27 5.43
N TRP A 48 -2.40 3.56 6.55
CA TRP A 48 -3.58 3.35 7.38
C TRP A 48 -3.25 3.66 8.84
N ARG A 49 -4.18 4.24 9.56
CA ARG A 49 -4.18 4.38 11.02
C ARG A 49 -5.44 3.70 11.56
N ASN A 50 -5.28 2.78 12.49
CA ASN A 50 -6.42 2.15 13.15
C ASN A 50 -6.91 2.95 14.36
N PHE A 51 -8.06 2.55 14.91
CA PHE A 51 -8.63 3.13 16.13
C PHE A 51 -7.69 3.15 17.36
N SER A 52 -6.69 2.26 17.42
CA SER A 52 -5.68 2.23 18.50
C SER A 52 -4.50 3.16 18.24
N GLY A 53 -4.54 3.96 17.17
CA GLY A 53 -3.48 4.88 16.77
C GLY A 53 -2.26 4.21 16.13
N LYS A 54 -2.27 2.88 15.94
CA LYS A 54 -1.21 2.17 15.21
C LYS A 54 -1.36 2.40 13.72
N VAL A 55 -0.25 2.39 13.00
CA VAL A 55 -0.19 2.64 11.57
C VAL A 55 0.40 1.47 10.80
N ARG A 56 0.04 1.33 9.53
CA ARG A 56 0.67 0.39 8.59
C ARG A 56 0.61 0.92 7.17
N ALA A 57 1.50 0.44 6.32
CA ALA A 57 1.45 0.67 4.88
C ALA A 57 0.96 -0.58 4.15
N SER A 58 0.49 -0.38 2.93
CA SER A 58 0.04 -1.44 2.03
C SER A 58 0.31 -1.12 0.58
N ALA A 59 0.60 -2.13 -0.23
CA ALA A 59 0.55 -2.02 -1.68
C ALA A 59 -0.40 -3.08 -2.26
N SER A 60 -1.42 -2.66 -3.01
CA SER A 60 -2.30 -3.58 -3.74
C SER A 60 -1.58 -4.19 -4.93
N PHE A 61 -2.03 -5.34 -5.41
CA PHE A 61 -1.45 -5.99 -6.57
C PHE A 61 -2.53 -6.71 -7.39
N SER A 62 -2.55 -6.41 -8.68
CA SER A 62 -3.36 -7.11 -9.69
C SER A 62 -2.62 -7.14 -11.02
N TRP A 63 -2.95 -8.11 -11.85
CA TRP A 63 -2.35 -8.28 -13.17
C TRP A 63 -3.36 -8.68 -14.24
N GLN A 64 -2.98 -8.44 -15.48
CA GLN A 64 -3.58 -9.02 -16.68
C GLN A 64 -2.46 -9.57 -17.57
N GLU A 65 -2.83 -10.47 -18.47
CA GLU A 65 -1.91 -11.09 -19.43
C GLU A 65 -0.71 -11.77 -18.75
N GLY A 66 -0.98 -12.50 -17.67
CA GLY A 66 -0.05 -13.39 -16.98
C GLY A 66 0.09 -14.75 -17.68
N GLY A 67 0.23 -15.81 -16.88
CA GLY A 67 0.39 -17.19 -17.34
C GLY A 67 1.76 -17.49 -17.95
N GLY A 68 1.96 -18.74 -18.37
CA GLY A 68 3.05 -19.13 -19.27
C GLY A 68 4.47 -19.06 -18.70
N GLY A 69 4.64 -18.89 -17.38
CA GLY A 69 5.98 -18.86 -16.77
C GLY A 69 6.79 -17.58 -17.08
N LYS A 70 6.12 -16.46 -17.35
CA LYS A 70 6.72 -15.19 -17.79
C LYS A 70 7.74 -14.55 -16.83
N PHE A 71 7.76 -14.96 -15.57
CA PHE A 71 8.63 -14.37 -14.54
C PHE A 71 9.55 -15.39 -13.87
N ASN A 72 10.83 -15.06 -13.77
CA ASN A 72 11.81 -15.72 -12.90
C ASN A 72 11.68 -15.24 -11.45
N ARG A 73 11.31 -13.97 -11.27
CA ARG A 73 11.07 -13.33 -9.97
C ARG A 73 10.01 -12.24 -10.09
N LEU A 74 9.20 -12.10 -9.05
CA LEU A 74 8.19 -11.06 -8.93
C LEU A 74 7.85 -10.82 -7.45
N LEU A 75 8.50 -9.84 -6.86
CA LEU A 75 8.42 -9.52 -5.44
C LEU A 75 7.94 -8.08 -5.25
N LEU A 76 6.80 -7.90 -4.57
CA LEU A 76 6.33 -6.59 -4.15
C LEU A 76 6.82 -6.30 -2.73
N SER A 77 7.64 -5.28 -2.59
CA SER A 77 8.05 -4.73 -1.30
C SER A 77 7.14 -3.58 -0.90
N THR A 78 6.85 -3.45 0.39
CA THR A 78 6.07 -2.35 0.95
C THR A 78 6.74 -1.87 2.23
N ARG A 79 6.80 -0.55 2.43
CA ARG A 79 7.46 0.10 3.54
C ARG A 79 6.51 1.10 4.19
N LEU A 80 6.48 1.10 5.52
CA LEU A 80 5.92 2.17 6.32
C LEU A 80 7.06 3.08 6.73
N GLU A 81 6.93 4.37 6.52
CA GLU A 81 7.98 5.35 6.77
C GLU A 81 7.49 6.49 7.68
N LYS A 82 8.45 7.12 8.36
CA LYS A 82 8.27 8.36 9.11
C LYS A 82 9.35 9.33 8.66
N ASN A 83 8.95 10.40 7.99
CA ASN A 83 9.88 11.35 7.38
C ASN A 83 10.98 10.61 6.57
N ASP A 84 10.57 9.72 5.67
CA ASP A 84 11.44 8.90 4.80
C ASP A 84 12.38 7.92 5.53
N VAL A 85 12.15 7.69 6.83
CA VAL A 85 12.84 6.64 7.59
C VAL A 85 11.92 5.45 7.77
N MET A 86 12.32 4.30 7.21
CA MET A 86 11.60 3.04 7.34
C MET A 86 11.38 2.63 8.80
N LYS A 87 10.13 2.28 9.12
CA LYS A 87 9.68 1.80 10.44
C LYS A 87 9.21 0.35 10.41
N ALA A 88 8.61 -0.07 9.30
CA ALA A 88 8.24 -1.46 9.07
C ALA A 88 8.29 -1.77 7.57
N GLY A 89 8.43 -3.04 7.24
CA GLY A 89 8.42 -3.51 5.85
C GLY A 89 7.77 -4.88 5.70
N ALA A 90 7.41 -5.18 4.46
CA ALA A 90 6.94 -6.48 4.03
C ALA A 90 7.42 -6.76 2.61
N VAL A 91 7.57 -8.05 2.28
CA VAL A 91 7.84 -8.51 0.92
C VAL A 91 6.89 -9.65 0.61
N CYS A 92 6.17 -9.53 -0.51
CA CYS A 92 5.20 -10.51 -0.97
C CYS A 92 5.64 -11.05 -2.33
N ASN A 93 5.65 -12.37 -2.47
CA ASN A 93 6.05 -13.03 -3.72
C ASN A 93 4.81 -13.42 -4.52
N TYR A 94 4.65 -12.83 -5.69
CA TYR A 94 3.52 -13.07 -6.59
C TYR A 94 3.88 -13.88 -7.83
N LYS A 95 5.15 -14.29 -7.98
CA LYS A 95 5.65 -14.99 -9.17
C LYS A 95 4.76 -16.17 -9.55
N ASN A 96 4.48 -17.06 -8.59
CA ASN A 96 3.75 -18.28 -8.89
C ASN A 96 2.29 -18.01 -9.28
N ALA A 97 1.66 -16.98 -8.69
CA ALA A 97 0.29 -16.61 -9.02
C ALA A 97 0.22 -16.03 -10.45
N VAL A 98 1.09 -15.06 -10.75
CA VAL A 98 1.11 -14.44 -12.08
C VAL A 98 1.53 -15.43 -13.17
N ASN A 99 2.46 -16.33 -12.89
CA ASN A 99 2.86 -17.35 -13.87
C ASN A 99 1.81 -18.44 -14.11
N ALA A 100 0.88 -18.64 -13.18
CA ALA A 100 -0.14 -19.67 -13.28
C ALA A 100 -1.40 -19.17 -14.00
N ASP A 101 -1.80 -17.93 -13.75
CA ASP A 101 -3.08 -17.40 -14.20
C ASP A 101 -2.91 -16.17 -15.12
N ASP A 102 -3.73 -16.11 -16.17
CA ASP A 102 -3.74 -15.00 -17.12
C ASP A 102 -4.15 -13.67 -16.47
N GLY A 103 -5.04 -13.68 -15.48
CA GLY A 103 -5.44 -12.48 -14.76
C GLY A 103 -5.77 -12.76 -13.31
N GLY A 104 -5.56 -11.75 -12.47
CA GLY A 104 -5.84 -11.88 -11.04
C GLY A 104 -5.68 -10.56 -10.30
N GLY A 105 -6.18 -10.51 -9.07
CA GLY A 105 -6.17 -9.29 -8.27
C GLY A 105 -6.74 -9.47 -6.87
N GLY A 106 -6.87 -8.35 -6.15
CA GLY A 106 -7.30 -8.34 -4.76
C GLY A 106 -6.19 -8.70 -3.76
N TYR A 107 -4.97 -8.94 -4.23
CA TYR A 107 -3.82 -9.15 -3.37
C TYR A 107 -3.35 -7.83 -2.77
N VAL A 108 -2.88 -7.89 -1.53
CA VAL A 108 -2.34 -6.73 -0.84
C VAL A 108 -1.16 -7.15 0.02
N CYS A 109 -0.02 -6.49 -0.20
CA CYS A 109 1.15 -6.65 0.64
C CYS A 109 1.10 -5.66 1.80
N TRP A 110 0.91 -6.17 3.02
CA TRP A 110 0.73 -5.35 4.22
C TRP A 110 1.99 -5.33 5.08
N THR A 111 2.38 -4.16 5.56
CA THR A 111 3.29 -4.09 6.72
C THR A 111 2.51 -4.43 8.00
N PRO A 112 3.20 -4.88 9.06
CA PRO A 112 2.56 -5.03 10.37
C PRO A 112 2.07 -3.69 10.92
N TRP A 113 1.01 -3.73 11.74
CA TRP A 113 0.57 -2.58 12.53
C TRP A 113 1.66 -2.17 13.53
N THR A 114 2.09 -0.92 13.46
CA THR A 114 3.25 -0.39 14.19
C THR A 114 2.86 0.89 14.93
N SER A 115 3.34 1.05 16.16
CA SER A 115 3.20 2.31 16.90
C SER A 115 4.28 3.28 16.43
N VAL A 116 3.86 4.38 15.80
CA VAL A 116 4.76 5.44 15.31
C VAL A 116 4.21 6.79 15.79
N PRO A 117 5.08 7.72 16.26
CA PRO A 117 4.65 9.08 16.59
C PRO A 117 3.94 9.76 15.41
N ALA A 118 2.96 10.62 15.71
CA ALA A 118 2.14 11.27 14.71
C ALA A 118 2.91 12.22 13.75
N GLY A 119 2.29 12.48 12.59
CA GLY A 119 2.76 13.37 11.53
C GLY A 119 3.81 12.74 10.61
N GLY A 120 3.80 13.09 9.32
CA GLY A 120 4.83 12.66 8.35
C GLY A 120 4.94 11.14 8.20
N ILE A 121 3.81 10.42 8.29
CA ILE A 121 3.74 8.97 8.16
C ILE A 121 3.29 8.66 6.74
N THR A 122 4.14 7.97 5.98
CA THR A 122 3.91 7.63 4.58
C THR A 122 4.04 6.13 4.36
N GLY A 123 3.51 5.64 3.25
CA GLY A 123 3.77 4.31 2.72
C GLY A 123 4.53 4.41 1.41
N ASP A 124 5.44 3.48 1.18
CA ASP A 124 6.18 3.36 -0.09
C ASP A 124 6.22 1.89 -0.54
N ALA A 125 6.46 1.66 -1.83
CA ALA A 125 6.52 0.31 -2.40
C ALA A 125 7.42 0.21 -3.63
N GLY A 126 7.95 -0.99 -3.86
CA GLY A 126 8.77 -1.29 -5.04
C GLY A 126 8.48 -2.70 -5.54
N LEU A 127 8.36 -2.87 -6.85
CA LEU A 127 8.20 -4.17 -7.50
C LEU A 127 9.55 -4.59 -8.11
N LEU A 128 10.17 -5.60 -7.50
CA LEU A 128 11.35 -6.25 -8.04
C LEU A 128 10.91 -7.41 -8.94
N TYR A 129 11.33 -7.39 -10.20
CA TYR A 129 10.97 -8.42 -11.17
C TYR A 129 12.14 -8.83 -12.04
N ASP A 130 12.05 -10.05 -12.56
CA ASP A 130 12.96 -10.64 -13.53
C ASP A 130 12.11 -11.43 -14.52
N LEU A 131 12.19 -11.07 -15.80
CA LEU A 131 11.39 -11.67 -16.85
C LEU A 131 12.08 -12.94 -17.35
N ALA A 132 11.29 -13.96 -17.68
CA ALA A 132 11.85 -15.17 -18.26
C ALA A 132 12.51 -14.87 -19.62
N ASP A 133 13.67 -15.48 -19.86
CA ASP A 133 14.40 -15.50 -21.13
C ASP A 133 14.80 -14.14 -21.74
N ASP A 134 14.78 -13.04 -20.96
CA ASP A 134 15.15 -11.70 -21.46
C ASP A 134 16.65 -11.34 -21.25
N GLY A 135 17.34 -12.08 -20.39
CA GLY A 135 18.76 -11.90 -20.07
C GLY A 135 19.11 -10.65 -19.26
N LYS A 136 18.14 -9.91 -18.70
CA LYS A 136 18.37 -8.65 -17.99
C LYS A 136 18.48 -8.82 -16.47
N GLY A 137 17.86 -9.87 -15.92
CA GLY A 137 17.78 -10.08 -14.48
C GLY A 137 16.95 -9.01 -13.76
N ASP A 138 17.21 -8.87 -12.46
CA ASP A 138 17.17 -7.66 -11.62
C ASP A 138 16.62 -6.34 -12.18
N LEU A 139 15.29 -6.15 -12.33
CA LEU A 139 14.69 -4.84 -12.55
C LEU A 139 13.78 -4.41 -11.40
N LEU A 140 13.83 -3.12 -11.07
CA LEU A 140 13.02 -2.50 -10.01
C LEU A 140 12.15 -1.39 -10.58
N TRP A 141 10.84 -1.55 -10.42
CA TRP A 141 9.88 -0.47 -10.59
C TRP A 141 9.53 0.13 -9.22
N ASN A 142 9.98 1.37 -8.98
CA ASN A 142 9.61 2.12 -7.79
C ASN A 142 8.21 2.71 -7.99
N LEU A 143 7.32 2.46 -7.03
CA LEU A 143 6.01 3.08 -7.02
C LEU A 143 6.10 4.46 -6.36
N GLY A 144 5.21 5.37 -6.74
CA GLY A 144 5.02 6.60 -6.00
C GLY A 144 4.55 6.31 -4.57
N GLY A 145 5.15 6.98 -3.59
CA GLY A 145 4.76 6.90 -2.19
C GLY A 145 3.39 7.54 -1.92
N SER A 146 2.73 7.12 -0.84
CA SER A 146 1.44 7.65 -0.43
C SER A 146 1.56 9.10 0.06
N PRO A 147 0.46 9.87 0.01
CA PRO A 147 0.35 11.07 0.85
C PRO A 147 0.57 10.72 2.33
N SER A 148 1.05 11.69 3.12
CA SER A 148 1.14 11.51 4.57
C SER A 148 -0.26 11.37 5.18
N LEU A 149 -0.38 10.51 6.20
CA LEU A 149 -1.43 10.64 7.21
C LEU A 149 -1.32 11.99 7.93
#